data_AF-A0AAV6AUL0-F1
#
_entry.id   AF-A0AAV6AUL0-F1
#
_cell.length_a   1.000
_cell.length_b   1.000
_cell.length_c   1.000
_cell.angle_alpha   90.00
_cell.angle_beta   90.00
_cell.angle_gamma   90.00
#
_symmetry.space_group_name_H-M   'P 1'
#
loop_
_entity.id
_entity.type
_entity.pdbx_description
1 polymer ?
#
loop_
_entity_poly.entity_id
_entity_poly.type
_entity_poly.pdbx_seq_one_letter_code
_entity_poly.pdbx_strand_id
1 'polypeptide(L)'
;MAFRVKRTIPSGLFALAKPRLIEQIGISGTPGPDNLSGGNTDDFIIGLGGDDTLFGLGGVDTLEGGDDRDTLFGGNGDDSLFGGWGADTLFGESQNDFLLGDLGSDTLFGGSGDDIVDGANGTDDPDTLFGDQGNDRLTGGGGNDTLFGGVGVDTMSGNGGNDTLSGDGGADLLIGGAGTDFASYAGAGVGVTVSVGAPAGNSGDAAGDTYSGIEGLIGSAFADTLSGSPLVSDTIYGGGGDDQLSGSGTGAPGDPNGDTLYGGTGTDRTSYNGTALSITLALDGTAGSGGNAQGDRLFEMEW
;
A
#
# COMPACT_ATOMS: atom_id res chain seq x y z
N MET A 1 -35.10 17.50 13.99
CA MET A 1 -34.96 18.37 15.18
C MET A 1 -33.53 18.88 15.11
N ALA A 2 -33.28 20.15 14.78
CA ALA A 2 -31.93 20.62 14.49
C ALA A 2 -31.05 20.57 15.76
N PHE A 3 -30.00 19.76 15.73
CA PHE A 3 -29.02 19.68 16.82
C PHE A 3 -27.73 20.40 16.41
N ARG A 4 -27.25 21.29 17.28
CA ARG A 4 -25.96 21.96 17.16
C ARG A 4 -24.89 21.06 17.77
N VAL A 5 -24.00 20.50 16.97
CA VAL A 5 -22.79 19.87 17.47
C VAL A 5 -21.73 20.96 17.66
N LYS A 6 -21.41 21.27 18.93
CA LYS A 6 -20.20 22.03 19.27
C LYS A 6 -19.10 21.02 19.59
N ARG A 7 -18.21 20.71 18.65
CA ARG A 7 -16.94 20.05 18.99
C ARG A 7 -15.92 21.12 19.43
N THR A 8 -15.30 20.89 20.58
CA THR A 8 -14.19 21.69 21.10
C THR A 8 -12.92 20.96 20.70
N ILE A 9 -12.16 21.48 19.74
CA ILE A 9 -10.90 20.88 19.30
C ILE A 9 -9.82 21.18 20.37
N PRO A 10 -9.09 20.17 20.89
CA PRO A 10 -7.94 20.39 21.77
C PRO A 10 -6.88 21.22 21.03
N SER A 11 -6.30 22.19 21.74
CA SER A 11 -5.38 23.16 21.16
C SER A 11 -3.98 22.55 20.98
N GLY A 12 -3.64 22.17 19.75
CA GLY A 12 -2.27 21.77 19.42
C GLY A 12 -2.09 21.33 17.98
N LEU A 13 -1.58 22.25 17.16
CA LEU A 13 -1.06 22.08 15.78
C LEU A 13 -2.11 22.19 14.64
N PHE A 14 -1.78 23.05 13.68
CA PHE A 14 -2.54 23.49 12.49
C PHE A 14 -3.71 24.46 12.72
N ALA A 15 -3.35 25.76 12.77
CA ALA A 15 -4.28 26.85 12.54
C ALA A 15 -4.51 27.04 11.02
N LEU A 16 -5.45 26.30 10.42
CA LEU A 16 -6.08 26.74 9.18
C LEU A 16 -7.14 27.81 9.50
N ALA A 17 -7.27 28.78 8.61
CA ALA A 17 -8.17 29.92 8.75
C ALA A 17 -9.59 29.47 9.09
N LYS A 18 -10.20 30.08 10.12
CA LYS A 18 -11.61 29.84 10.48
C LYS A 18 -12.50 30.10 9.25
N PRO A 19 -13.11 29.09 8.60
CA PRO A 19 -14.06 29.37 7.56
C PRO A 19 -15.28 30.05 8.19
N ARG A 20 -15.94 30.91 7.41
CA ARG A 20 -17.20 31.52 7.79
C ARG A 20 -18.17 30.42 8.21
N LEU A 21 -18.82 30.63 9.36
CA LEU A 21 -19.95 29.84 9.83
C LEU A 21 -21.12 30.00 8.84
N ILE A 22 -21.11 29.24 7.74
CA ILE A 22 -22.33 28.88 7.04
C ILE A 22 -22.87 27.71 7.85
N GLU A 23 -24.04 27.86 8.47
CA GLU A 23 -24.77 26.72 9.02
C GLU A 23 -25.19 25.84 7.84
N GLN A 24 -24.28 25.01 7.34
CA GLN A 24 -24.62 23.92 6.41
C GLN A 24 -25.49 22.97 7.22
N ILE A 25 -26.75 22.83 6.82
CA ILE A 25 -27.69 21.92 7.46
C ILE A 25 -27.32 20.53 6.96
N GLY A 26 -26.49 19.83 7.72
CA GLY A 26 -26.08 18.47 7.37
C GLY A 26 -27.24 17.47 7.43
N ILE A 27 -27.10 16.39 6.66
CA ILE A 27 -27.94 15.20 6.70
C ILE A 27 -27.39 14.32 7.81
N SER A 28 -28.26 13.81 8.69
CA SER A 28 -27.83 12.95 9.80
C SER A 28 -28.79 11.78 9.93
N GLY A 29 -28.21 10.59 10.05
CA GLY A 29 -28.91 9.34 10.27
C GLY A 29 -29.36 9.16 11.71
N THR A 30 -29.45 7.90 12.08
CA THR A 30 -29.93 7.35 13.34
C THR A 30 -28.87 6.38 13.86
N PRO A 31 -29.00 5.86 15.10
CA PRO A 31 -28.11 4.81 15.60
C PRO A 31 -28.36 3.41 15.00
N GLY A 32 -28.98 3.32 13.82
CA GLY A 32 -29.15 2.06 13.12
C GLY A 32 -29.07 2.27 11.61
N PRO A 33 -29.10 1.19 10.80
CA PRO A 33 -28.77 1.26 9.39
C PRO A 33 -29.60 2.28 8.60
N ASP A 34 -28.92 3.22 7.97
CA ASP A 34 -29.48 4.30 7.17
C ASP A 34 -28.97 4.29 5.74
N ASN A 35 -29.75 4.91 4.85
CA ASN A 35 -29.35 5.19 3.48
C ASN A 35 -29.56 6.68 3.23
N LEU A 36 -28.46 7.43 3.23
CA LEU A 36 -28.45 8.88 3.19
C LEU A 36 -27.82 9.34 1.89
N SER A 37 -28.38 10.39 1.31
CA SER A 37 -27.91 10.94 0.04
C SER A 37 -27.96 12.45 0.08
N GLY A 38 -26.88 13.05 -0.36
CA GLY A 38 -26.77 14.46 -0.72
C GLY A 38 -27.45 14.78 -2.05
N GLY A 39 -26.92 15.77 -2.74
CA GLY A 39 -27.39 16.33 -4.00
C GLY A 39 -26.22 16.70 -4.92
N ASN A 40 -26.40 17.73 -5.75
CA ASN A 40 -25.35 18.17 -6.69
C ASN A 40 -24.57 19.39 -6.15
N THR A 41 -24.54 19.56 -4.83
CA THR A 41 -23.89 20.66 -4.14
C THR A 41 -23.20 20.13 -2.91
N ASP A 42 -22.20 20.84 -2.43
CA ASP A 42 -21.48 20.53 -1.19
C ASP A 42 -22.44 20.14 -0.04
N ASP A 43 -22.32 18.92 0.42
CA ASP A 43 -23.13 18.30 1.46
C ASP A 43 -22.27 17.84 2.65
N PHE A 44 -22.92 17.75 3.82
CA PHE A 44 -22.32 17.22 5.03
C PHE A 44 -23.24 16.12 5.55
N ILE A 45 -22.78 14.87 5.56
CA ILE A 45 -23.59 13.68 5.86
C ILE A 45 -22.94 12.90 7.00
N ILE A 46 -23.72 12.53 8.02
CA ILE A 46 -23.26 11.69 9.14
C ILE A 46 -24.21 10.49 9.31
N GLY A 47 -23.68 9.27 9.26
CA GLY A 47 -24.41 8.02 9.51
C GLY A 47 -24.78 7.85 10.99
N LEU A 48 -23.78 7.93 11.87
CA LEU A 48 -23.79 7.75 13.33
C LEU A 48 -23.43 6.34 13.77
N GLY A 49 -24.33 5.38 13.68
CA GLY A 49 -24.04 4.04 14.14
C GLY A 49 -24.94 3.02 13.48
N GLY A 50 -24.45 1.79 13.35
CA GLY A 50 -25.07 0.76 12.53
C GLY A 50 -24.61 0.86 11.08
N ASP A 51 -24.64 -0.26 10.36
CA ASP A 51 -24.12 -0.34 8.99
C ASP A 51 -24.85 0.62 8.02
N ASP A 52 -24.25 1.77 7.70
CA ASP A 52 -24.83 2.85 6.92
C ASP A 52 -24.36 2.87 5.45
N THR A 53 -25.15 3.49 4.58
CA THR A 53 -24.74 3.82 3.21
C THR A 53 -24.94 5.29 2.93
N LEU A 54 -23.87 6.00 2.58
CA LEU A 54 -23.84 7.45 2.39
C LEU A 54 -23.41 7.79 0.95
N PHE A 55 -24.13 8.71 0.31
CA PHE A 55 -23.83 9.20 -1.04
C PHE A 55 -23.69 10.74 -1.05
N GLY A 56 -22.54 11.29 -1.43
CA GLY A 56 -22.35 12.71 -1.68
C GLY A 56 -22.98 13.15 -3.00
N LEU A 57 -22.68 12.40 -4.06
CA LEU A 57 -23.10 12.54 -5.46
C LEU A 57 -22.31 13.59 -6.24
N GLY A 58 -22.46 14.88 -5.93
CA GLY A 58 -21.64 15.88 -6.59
C GLY A 58 -21.58 17.17 -5.81
N GLY A 59 -20.47 17.88 -5.93
CA GLY A 59 -20.17 18.99 -5.01
C GLY A 59 -18.82 18.74 -4.38
N VAL A 60 -18.50 19.42 -3.29
CA VAL A 60 -17.40 19.05 -2.40
C VAL A 60 -18.04 18.61 -1.10
N ASP A 61 -18.10 17.30 -0.91
CA ASP A 61 -18.89 16.66 0.13
C ASP A 61 -18.02 16.22 1.31
N THR A 62 -18.65 16.07 2.46
CA THR A 62 -18.01 15.47 3.64
C THR A 62 -18.94 14.43 4.24
N LEU A 63 -18.47 13.18 4.28
CA LEU A 63 -19.22 12.02 4.72
C LEU A 63 -18.52 11.39 5.94
N GLU A 64 -19.25 11.19 7.03
CA GLU A 64 -18.81 10.46 8.22
C GLU A 64 -19.70 9.22 8.42
N GLY A 65 -19.13 8.01 8.34
CA GLY A 65 -19.84 6.75 8.60
C GLY A 65 -20.30 6.67 10.06
N GLY A 66 -19.34 6.52 10.97
CA GLY A 66 -19.60 6.49 12.40
C GLY A 66 -19.15 5.19 13.03
N ASP A 67 -20.04 4.53 13.77
CA ASP A 67 -19.79 3.21 14.35
C ASP A 67 -20.38 2.09 13.47
N ASP A 68 -19.78 0.91 13.50
CA ASP A 68 -20.12 -0.27 12.69
C ASP A 68 -19.68 -0.14 11.22
N ARG A 69 -20.15 -1.00 10.31
CA ARG A 69 -19.56 -1.11 8.96
C ARG A 69 -20.29 -0.26 7.94
N ASP A 70 -19.65 0.78 7.47
CA ASP A 70 -20.25 1.77 6.61
C ASP A 70 -19.77 1.67 5.17
N THR A 71 -20.58 2.17 4.25
CA THR A 71 -20.21 2.34 2.84
C THR A 71 -20.43 3.78 2.40
N LEU A 72 -19.37 4.45 2.00
CA LEU A 72 -19.37 5.87 1.64
C LEU A 72 -18.99 6.05 0.17
N PHE A 73 -19.76 6.86 -0.56
CA PHE A 73 -19.49 7.26 -1.93
C PHE A 73 -19.40 8.78 -2.01
N GLY A 74 -18.23 9.33 -2.34
CA GLY A 74 -18.00 10.76 -2.53
C GLY A 74 -18.79 11.28 -3.73
N GLY A 75 -18.41 10.83 -4.92
CA GLY A 75 -19.09 11.20 -6.14
C GLY A 75 -18.21 12.05 -7.04
N ASN A 76 -18.79 13.10 -7.62
CA ASN A 76 -18.00 14.09 -8.35
C ASN A 76 -17.63 15.21 -7.39
N GLY A 77 -16.38 15.29 -6.97
CA GLY A 77 -16.00 16.30 -5.99
C GLY A 77 -14.57 16.17 -5.57
N ASP A 78 -14.05 17.18 -4.89
CA ASP A 78 -12.89 16.96 -4.03
C ASP A 78 -13.47 16.64 -2.64
N ASP A 79 -13.81 15.38 -2.40
CA ASP A 79 -14.61 14.95 -1.26
C ASP A 79 -13.75 14.56 -0.04
N SER A 80 -14.37 14.52 1.14
CA SER A 80 -13.73 14.05 2.37
C SER A 80 -14.55 12.96 3.03
N LEU A 81 -14.03 11.74 3.07
CA LEU A 81 -14.73 10.55 3.57
C LEU A 81 -14.01 10.02 4.82
N PHE A 82 -14.79 9.73 5.85
CA PHE A 82 -14.32 9.19 7.13
C PHE A 82 -15.14 7.95 7.48
N GLY A 83 -14.51 6.77 7.54
CA GLY A 83 -15.17 5.50 7.88
C GLY A 83 -15.64 5.50 9.32
N GLY A 84 -14.68 5.58 10.25
CA GLY A 84 -14.96 5.70 11.67
C GLY A 84 -14.53 4.44 12.42
N TRP A 85 -15.47 3.75 13.06
CA TRP A 85 -15.18 2.52 13.79
C TRP A 85 -15.86 1.37 13.06
N GLY A 86 -15.10 0.46 12.47
CA GLY A 86 -15.76 -0.58 11.71
C GLY A 86 -14.84 -1.31 10.78
N ALA A 87 -15.43 -1.87 9.75
CA ALA A 87 -14.70 -2.39 8.61
C ALA A 87 -15.42 -1.77 7.43
N ASP A 88 -14.93 -0.62 7.03
CA ASP A 88 -15.63 0.33 6.18
C ASP A 88 -15.20 0.20 4.73
N THR A 89 -16.03 0.70 3.84
CA THR A 89 -15.70 0.80 2.42
C THR A 89 -15.94 2.20 1.91
N LEU A 90 -14.88 2.87 1.47
CA LEU A 90 -14.92 4.26 1.01
C LEU A 90 -14.55 4.33 -0.48
N PHE A 91 -15.31 5.10 -1.24
CA PHE A 91 -15.07 5.38 -2.66
C PHE A 91 -15.02 6.90 -2.87
N GLY A 92 -13.86 7.46 -3.22
CA GLY A 92 -13.75 8.87 -3.62
C GLY A 92 -14.47 9.14 -4.95
N GLU A 93 -14.19 8.28 -5.93
CA GLU A 93 -14.71 8.29 -7.30
C GLU A 93 -14.01 9.30 -8.23
N SER A 94 -14.35 10.59 -8.23
CA SER A 94 -13.88 11.53 -9.27
C SER A 94 -13.40 12.86 -8.72
N GLN A 95 -12.17 13.21 -9.14
CA GLN A 95 -11.32 14.32 -8.70
C GLN A 95 -10.52 13.96 -7.45
N ASN A 96 -10.05 14.95 -6.69
CA ASN A 96 -8.98 14.74 -5.73
C ASN A 96 -9.59 14.60 -4.33
N ASP A 97 -9.67 13.37 -3.85
CA ASP A 97 -10.40 13.01 -2.65
C ASP A 97 -9.46 12.80 -1.44
N PHE A 98 -10.03 12.95 -0.25
CA PHE A 98 -9.41 12.57 1.01
C PHE A 98 -10.22 11.46 1.67
N LEU A 99 -9.62 10.28 1.84
CA LEU A 99 -10.23 9.11 2.47
C LEU A 99 -9.47 8.74 3.74
N LEU A 100 -10.19 8.57 4.84
CA LEU A 100 -9.66 8.07 6.11
C LEU A 100 -10.51 6.88 6.61
N GLY A 101 -9.89 5.70 6.74
CA GLY A 101 -10.54 4.49 7.26
C GLY A 101 -10.90 4.61 8.75
N ASP A 102 -9.95 5.14 9.54
CA ASP A 102 -9.97 5.24 11.00
C ASP A 102 -9.73 3.90 11.72
N LEU A 103 -10.69 3.34 12.45
CA LEU A 103 -10.47 2.14 13.27
C LEU A 103 -11.08 0.91 12.61
N GLY A 104 -10.22 -0.04 12.30
CA GLY A 104 -10.57 -1.41 11.95
C GLY A 104 -9.97 -1.81 10.61
N SER A 105 -10.60 -2.74 9.90
CA SER A 105 -10.05 -3.26 8.65
C SER A 105 -10.84 -2.75 7.47
N ASP A 106 -10.30 -1.74 6.81
CA ASP A 106 -11.02 -0.94 5.84
C ASP A 106 -10.61 -1.25 4.39
N THR A 107 -11.47 -0.87 3.46
CA THR A 107 -11.18 -0.91 2.03
C THR A 107 -11.46 0.45 1.40
N LEU A 108 -10.41 1.11 0.92
CA LEU A 108 -10.49 2.49 0.43
C LEU A 108 -10.10 2.55 -1.05
N PHE A 109 -10.91 3.22 -1.87
CA PHE A 109 -10.67 3.44 -3.29
C PHE A 109 -10.65 4.95 -3.57
N GLY A 110 -9.50 5.51 -3.96
CA GLY A 110 -9.36 6.91 -4.38
C GLY A 110 -10.20 7.19 -5.62
N GLY A 111 -9.86 6.52 -6.73
CA GLY A 111 -10.65 6.51 -7.95
C GLY A 111 -9.94 7.24 -9.09
N SER A 112 -10.28 8.50 -9.34
CA SER A 112 -9.62 9.25 -10.42
C SER A 112 -9.31 10.65 -10.00
N GLY A 113 -8.05 11.05 -10.06
CA GLY A 113 -7.57 12.30 -9.47
C GLY A 113 -6.34 12.01 -8.63
N ASP A 114 -5.70 13.05 -8.12
CA ASP A 114 -4.57 12.87 -7.22
C ASP A 114 -5.12 12.77 -5.78
N ASP A 115 -5.23 11.55 -5.25
CA ASP A 115 -5.94 11.23 -4.03
C ASP A 115 -5.04 11.11 -2.79
N ILE A 116 -5.62 11.31 -1.61
CA ILE A 116 -5.01 10.96 -0.33
C ILE A 116 -5.84 9.86 0.32
N VAL A 117 -5.24 8.68 0.47
CA VAL A 117 -5.88 7.48 1.02
C VAL A 117 -5.10 7.03 2.25
N ASP A 118 -5.74 7.04 3.42
CA ASP A 118 -5.11 6.75 4.71
C ASP A 118 -5.94 5.71 5.49
N GLY A 119 -5.37 4.54 5.78
CA GLY A 119 -5.98 3.54 6.67
C GLY A 119 -6.00 3.97 8.14
N ALA A 120 -5.26 5.04 8.47
CA ALA A 120 -5.06 5.65 9.79
C ALA A 120 -3.99 4.99 10.67
N ASN A 121 -3.38 5.81 11.54
CA ASN A 121 -2.31 5.37 12.42
C ASN A 121 -2.85 4.92 13.79
N GLY A 122 -2.39 3.76 14.28
CA GLY A 122 -2.55 3.37 15.70
C GLY A 122 -3.48 2.20 15.96
N THR A 123 -3.97 1.55 14.92
CA THR A 123 -4.52 0.20 14.91
C THR A 123 -3.43 -0.82 14.53
N ASP A 124 -3.67 -2.10 14.78
CA ASP A 124 -2.86 -3.21 14.23
C ASP A 124 -3.73 -3.99 13.20
N ASP A 125 -4.75 -3.32 12.65
CA ASP A 125 -5.78 -3.92 11.81
C ASP A 125 -5.36 -3.78 10.34
N PRO A 126 -5.48 -4.82 9.51
CA PRO A 126 -5.03 -4.76 8.13
C PRO A 126 -6.01 -4.00 7.23
N ASP A 127 -5.48 -3.09 6.42
CA ASP A 127 -6.25 -2.32 5.44
C ASP A 127 -5.92 -2.69 3.99
N THR A 128 -6.85 -2.41 3.08
CA THR A 128 -6.63 -2.49 1.63
C THR A 128 -6.92 -1.15 0.95
N LEU A 129 -5.89 -0.57 0.32
CA LEU A 129 -5.94 0.78 -0.23
C LEU A 129 -5.66 0.74 -1.73
N PHE A 130 -6.46 1.47 -2.49
CA PHE A 130 -6.30 1.66 -3.94
C PHE A 130 -6.24 3.17 -4.25
N GLY A 131 -5.17 3.63 -4.90
CA GLY A 131 -5.10 4.98 -5.48
C GLY A 131 -5.89 5.07 -6.79
N ASP A 132 -5.77 4.05 -7.63
CA ASP A 132 -6.39 3.91 -8.95
C ASP A 132 -5.75 4.80 -10.03
N GLN A 133 -6.34 5.94 -10.41
CA GLN A 133 -5.80 6.81 -11.48
C GLN A 133 -5.37 8.15 -10.93
N GLY A 134 -4.08 8.47 -11.00
CA GLY A 134 -3.56 9.77 -10.60
C GLY A 134 -2.24 9.63 -9.88
N ASN A 135 -1.74 10.71 -9.29
CA ASN A 135 -0.52 10.67 -8.48
C ASN A 135 -0.93 10.65 -7.02
N ASP A 136 -1.07 9.46 -6.48
CA ASP A 136 -1.76 9.24 -5.23
C ASP A 136 -0.80 9.18 -4.05
N ARG A 137 -1.34 9.48 -2.87
CA ARG A 137 -0.64 9.30 -1.60
C ARG A 137 -1.39 8.28 -0.75
N LEU A 138 -0.79 7.10 -0.60
CA LEU A 138 -1.34 6.01 0.20
C LEU A 138 -0.55 5.86 1.51
N THR A 139 -1.25 5.69 2.62
CA THR A 139 -0.67 5.39 3.93
C THR A 139 -1.45 4.25 4.57
N GLY A 140 -0.81 3.09 4.76
CA GLY A 140 -1.42 1.89 5.37
C GLY A 140 -1.80 2.16 6.82
N GLY A 141 -0.81 2.26 7.70
CA GLY A 141 -1.09 2.57 9.11
C GLY A 141 -0.32 1.67 10.05
N GLY A 142 -1.02 0.99 10.95
CA GLY A 142 -0.45 -0.17 11.60
C GLY A 142 -1.29 -1.38 11.24
N GLY A 143 -0.67 -2.51 10.94
CA GLY A 143 -1.41 -3.64 10.37
C GLY A 143 -0.54 -4.38 9.37
N ASN A 144 -1.10 -5.34 8.66
CA ASN A 144 -0.40 -5.90 7.50
C ASN A 144 -1.20 -5.45 6.28
N ASP A 145 -0.80 -4.34 5.71
CA ASP A 145 -1.62 -3.62 4.76
C ASP A 145 -1.32 -4.04 3.33
N THR A 146 -2.30 -3.86 2.45
CA THR A 146 -2.12 -4.04 1.01
C THR A 146 -2.41 -2.74 0.28
N LEU A 147 -1.40 -2.17 -0.35
CA LEU A 147 -1.49 -0.87 -1.04
C LEU A 147 -1.28 -1.08 -2.54
N PHE A 148 -2.18 -0.53 -3.34
CA PHE A 148 -2.10 -0.48 -4.80
C PHE A 148 -2.11 0.98 -5.25
N GLY A 149 -1.00 1.46 -5.80
CA GLY A 149 -0.89 2.82 -6.35
C GLY A 149 -1.78 2.97 -7.58
N GLY A 150 -1.50 2.17 -8.60
CA GLY A 150 -2.32 2.10 -9.82
C GLY A 150 -1.61 2.76 -10.99
N VAL A 151 -2.25 3.73 -11.64
CA VAL A 151 -1.66 4.46 -12.77
C VAL A 151 -1.27 5.85 -12.33
N GLY A 152 0.02 6.16 -12.36
CA GLY A 152 0.52 7.51 -12.18
C GLY A 152 1.90 7.54 -11.55
N VAL A 153 2.13 8.44 -10.60
CA VAL A 153 3.39 8.51 -9.85
C VAL A 153 3.03 8.61 -8.38
N ASP A 154 3.07 7.47 -7.72
CA ASP A 154 2.46 7.32 -6.41
C ASP A 154 3.49 7.38 -5.29
N THR A 155 3.02 7.79 -4.11
CA THR A 155 3.78 7.72 -2.87
C THR A 155 3.05 6.83 -1.88
N MET A 156 3.64 5.69 -1.56
CA MET A 156 3.05 4.68 -0.71
C MET A 156 3.89 4.46 0.55
N SER A 157 3.23 4.38 1.70
CA SER A 157 3.85 4.11 3.00
C SER A 157 3.07 3.06 3.76
N GLY A 158 3.64 1.88 3.98
CA GLY A 158 3.04 0.83 4.80
C GLY A 158 3.00 1.20 6.30
N ASN A 159 4.05 1.89 6.75
CA ASN A 159 4.30 2.30 8.13
C ASN A 159 4.66 1.16 9.08
N GLY A 160 3.70 0.43 9.66
CA GLY A 160 3.98 -0.55 10.69
C GLY A 160 3.29 -1.88 10.43
N GLY A 161 4.03 -2.98 10.61
CA GLY A 161 3.62 -4.34 10.31
C GLY A 161 4.19 -4.79 8.98
N ASN A 162 3.67 -5.88 8.40
CA ASN A 162 4.25 -6.50 7.22
C ASN A 162 3.37 -6.20 6.00
N ASP A 163 3.81 -5.24 5.21
CA ASP A 163 2.97 -4.64 4.18
C ASP A 163 3.30 -5.18 2.78
N THR A 164 2.32 -5.16 1.89
CA THR A 164 2.50 -5.45 0.46
C THR A 164 2.13 -4.23 -0.37
N LEU A 165 3.10 -3.70 -1.11
CA LEU A 165 2.99 -2.48 -1.88
C LEU A 165 3.14 -2.79 -3.38
N SER A 166 2.12 -2.49 -4.19
CA SER A 166 2.16 -2.56 -5.66
C SER A 166 2.04 -1.16 -6.23
N GLY A 167 3.11 -0.61 -6.80
CA GLY A 167 3.06 0.69 -7.48
C GLY A 167 2.30 0.62 -8.81
N ASP A 168 2.31 -0.56 -9.45
CA ASP A 168 1.82 -0.79 -10.81
C ASP A 168 2.52 0.12 -11.83
N GLY A 169 1.78 0.95 -12.56
CA GLY A 169 2.35 1.73 -13.66
C GLY A 169 2.77 3.11 -13.22
N GLY A 170 4.07 3.35 -13.08
CA GLY A 170 4.51 4.64 -12.57
C GLY A 170 6.00 4.74 -12.35
N ALA A 171 6.41 5.77 -11.63
CA ALA A 171 7.78 5.90 -11.12
C ALA A 171 7.68 6.20 -9.62
N ASP A 172 7.39 5.16 -8.87
CA ASP A 172 6.73 5.30 -7.57
C ASP A 172 7.71 5.35 -6.41
N LEU A 173 7.24 5.86 -5.27
CA LEU A 173 7.98 5.82 -4.01
C LEU A 173 7.32 4.79 -3.08
N LEU A 174 8.00 3.66 -2.88
CA LEU A 174 7.56 2.56 -2.03
C LEU A 174 8.32 2.60 -0.70
N ILE A 175 7.61 2.87 0.39
CA ILE A 175 8.15 2.88 1.74
C ILE A 175 7.44 1.79 2.53
N GLY A 176 8.12 0.70 2.87
CA GLY A 176 7.51 -0.36 3.70
C GLY A 176 7.33 0.14 5.12
N GLY A 177 8.44 0.31 5.83
CA GLY A 177 8.45 0.91 7.16
C GLY A 177 9.01 -0.04 8.19
N ALA A 178 8.22 -0.38 9.20
CA ALA A 178 8.61 -1.25 10.28
C ALA A 178 7.95 -2.62 10.14
N GLY A 179 8.70 -3.60 9.65
CA GLY A 179 8.26 -4.98 9.59
C GLY A 179 9.07 -5.73 8.56
N THR A 180 8.41 -6.57 7.79
CA THR A 180 8.98 -7.22 6.61
C THR A 180 8.06 -6.94 5.44
N ASP A 181 8.48 -5.98 4.62
CA ASP A 181 7.61 -5.36 3.63
C ASP A 181 7.99 -5.79 2.22
N PHE A 182 6.98 -5.96 1.37
CA PHE A 182 7.12 -6.47 0.01
C PHE A 182 6.77 -5.40 -1.01
N ALA A 183 7.68 -5.16 -1.97
CA ALA A 183 7.31 -4.58 -3.25
C ALA A 183 6.83 -5.69 -4.19
N SER A 184 5.58 -5.59 -4.65
CA SER A 184 4.92 -6.60 -5.46
C SER A 184 4.81 -6.15 -6.92
N TYR A 185 5.20 -7.04 -7.82
CA TYR A 185 5.05 -6.93 -9.27
C TYR A 185 4.23 -8.10 -9.83
N ALA A 186 3.50 -8.81 -8.97
CA ALA A 186 2.69 -9.98 -9.35
C ALA A 186 1.63 -9.67 -10.42
N GLY A 187 1.16 -8.42 -10.47
CA GLY A 187 0.20 -7.93 -11.47
C GLY A 187 0.80 -7.58 -12.83
N ALA A 188 2.13 -7.53 -12.95
CA ALA A 188 2.79 -7.03 -14.14
C ALA A 188 2.48 -7.88 -15.38
N GLY A 189 2.18 -7.19 -16.49
CA GLY A 189 1.79 -7.84 -17.76
C GLY A 189 2.95 -8.41 -18.57
N VAL A 190 4.19 -8.23 -18.10
CA VAL A 190 5.45 -8.66 -18.72
C VAL A 190 6.48 -8.95 -17.63
N GLY A 191 7.60 -9.57 -17.99
CA GLY A 191 8.71 -9.76 -17.06
C GLY A 191 9.35 -8.43 -16.64
N VAL A 192 9.65 -8.29 -15.37
CA VAL A 192 10.21 -7.09 -14.74
C VAL A 192 11.71 -7.26 -14.44
N THR A 193 12.41 -6.13 -14.37
CA THR A 193 13.75 -6.09 -13.77
C THR A 193 13.70 -5.18 -12.57
N VAL A 194 14.00 -5.73 -11.40
CA VAL A 194 13.87 -5.04 -10.11
C VAL A 194 15.14 -5.21 -9.31
N SER A 195 15.72 -4.09 -8.87
CA SER A 195 16.77 -4.06 -7.87
C SER A 195 16.44 -3.04 -6.79
N VAL A 196 16.25 -3.50 -5.56
CA VAL A 196 16.02 -2.60 -4.40
C VAL A 196 17.28 -1.77 -4.12
N GLY A 197 18.47 -2.38 -4.25
CA GLY A 197 19.75 -1.71 -4.03
C GLY A 197 20.22 -0.80 -5.17
N ALA A 198 19.70 -0.97 -6.39
CA ALA A 198 20.12 -0.23 -7.58
C ALA A 198 18.93 0.14 -8.51
N PRO A 199 17.95 0.91 -8.03
CA PRO A 199 16.67 1.12 -8.72
C PRO A 199 16.77 1.82 -10.09
N ALA A 200 17.86 2.55 -10.35
CA ALA A 200 18.05 3.28 -11.60
C ALA A 200 18.09 2.37 -12.86
N GLY A 201 18.29 1.06 -12.70
CA GLY A 201 18.29 0.07 -13.77
C GLY A 201 16.98 -0.71 -13.92
N ASN A 202 15.95 -0.40 -13.12
CA ASN A 202 14.70 -1.14 -13.13
C ASN A 202 13.92 -0.94 -14.44
N SER A 203 13.07 -1.90 -14.79
CA SER A 203 12.28 -1.88 -16.03
C SER A 203 10.97 -2.64 -15.91
N GLY A 204 10.06 -2.42 -16.86
CA GLY A 204 8.69 -2.90 -16.77
C GLY A 204 7.90 -1.95 -15.88
N ASP A 205 7.03 -2.50 -15.05
CA ASP A 205 6.24 -1.73 -14.08
C ASP A 205 7.13 -1.12 -12.97
N ALA A 206 8.32 -1.71 -12.72
CA ALA A 206 9.30 -1.17 -11.77
C ALA A 206 10.09 0.07 -12.26
N ALA A 207 9.78 0.59 -13.45
CA ALA A 207 10.63 1.55 -14.15
C ALA A 207 10.57 2.96 -13.55
N GLY A 208 11.54 3.27 -12.68
CA GLY A 208 11.64 4.59 -12.03
C GLY A 208 11.31 4.56 -10.55
N ASP A 209 10.82 3.42 -10.07
CA ASP A 209 10.52 3.18 -8.66
C ASP A 209 11.72 3.40 -7.76
N THR A 210 11.43 3.82 -6.54
CA THR A 210 12.41 3.96 -5.46
C THR A 210 11.88 3.32 -4.19
N TYR A 211 12.78 2.76 -3.40
CA TYR A 211 12.43 1.91 -2.26
C TYR A 211 13.09 2.38 -0.97
N SER A 212 12.40 2.21 0.15
CA SER A 212 12.93 2.38 1.49
C SER A 212 12.26 1.41 2.44
N GLY A 213 13.05 0.62 3.19
CA GLY A 213 12.52 -0.39 4.12
C GLY A 213 11.66 -1.41 3.38
N ILE A 214 12.21 -2.01 2.32
CA ILE A 214 11.60 -3.12 1.58
C ILE A 214 12.56 -4.29 1.73
N GLU A 215 12.07 -5.36 2.35
CA GLU A 215 12.81 -6.59 2.63
C GLU A 215 12.31 -7.76 1.76
N GLY A 216 11.40 -7.49 0.84
CA GLY A 216 10.81 -8.51 -0.01
C GLY A 216 10.44 -8.05 -1.42
N LEU A 217 10.54 -8.98 -2.36
CA LEU A 217 10.11 -8.81 -3.74
C LEU A 217 9.18 -9.95 -4.15
N ILE A 218 8.13 -9.63 -4.89
CA ILE A 218 7.26 -10.60 -5.55
C ILE A 218 7.28 -10.31 -7.05
N GLY A 219 7.74 -11.27 -7.84
CA GLY A 219 7.74 -11.22 -9.30
C GLY A 219 6.38 -11.51 -9.91
N SER A 220 6.34 -11.35 -11.23
CA SER A 220 5.22 -11.53 -12.12
C SER A 220 5.01 -13.02 -12.49
N ALA A 221 4.15 -13.27 -13.49
CA ALA A 221 3.98 -14.59 -14.10
C ALA A 221 4.90 -14.80 -15.33
N PHE A 222 5.89 -13.93 -15.53
CA PHE A 222 6.80 -13.92 -16.66
C PHE A 222 8.26 -13.95 -16.17
N ALA A 223 9.19 -14.20 -17.09
CA ALA A 223 10.61 -14.25 -16.77
C ALA A 223 11.13 -12.92 -16.19
N ASP A 224 11.40 -12.93 -14.89
CA ASP A 224 11.81 -11.77 -14.12
C ASP A 224 13.31 -11.77 -13.82
N THR A 225 13.82 -10.59 -13.46
CA THR A 225 15.15 -10.44 -12.85
C THR A 225 15.00 -9.64 -11.57
N LEU A 226 15.12 -10.32 -10.43
CA LEU A 226 14.84 -9.77 -9.11
C LEU A 226 16.09 -9.76 -8.23
N SER A 227 16.38 -8.61 -7.64
CA SER A 227 17.57 -8.35 -6.85
C SER A 227 17.21 -7.61 -5.56
N GLY A 228 17.51 -8.24 -4.43
CA GLY A 228 17.29 -7.70 -3.10
C GLY A 228 18.18 -6.50 -2.77
N SER A 229 18.10 -6.03 -1.54
CA SER A 229 18.96 -5.01 -0.98
C SER A 229 20.32 -5.58 -0.53
N PRO A 230 21.40 -4.78 -0.50
CA PRO A 230 22.70 -5.30 -0.09
C PRO A 230 22.93 -5.36 1.43
N LEU A 231 21.97 -4.93 2.26
CA LEU A 231 22.21 -4.59 3.68
C LEU A 231 21.30 -5.31 4.69
N VAL A 232 20.22 -5.95 4.23
CA VAL A 232 19.30 -6.71 5.06
C VAL A 232 19.01 -8.06 4.42
N SER A 233 18.41 -8.98 5.17
CA SER A 233 17.94 -10.25 4.61
C SER A 233 16.69 -10.01 3.79
N ASP A 234 16.71 -10.45 2.54
CA ASP A 234 15.55 -10.32 1.66
C ASP A 234 14.80 -11.64 1.47
N THR A 235 13.50 -11.55 1.23
CA THR A 235 12.68 -12.67 0.74
C THR A 235 12.19 -12.37 -0.67
N ILE A 236 12.62 -13.18 -1.64
CA ILE A 236 12.30 -12.96 -3.06
C ILE A 236 11.50 -14.15 -3.58
N TYR A 237 10.33 -13.86 -4.14
CA TYR A 237 9.49 -14.80 -4.88
C TYR A 237 9.57 -14.47 -6.37
N GLY A 238 10.08 -15.39 -7.20
CA GLY A 238 10.13 -15.24 -8.66
C GLY A 238 8.74 -15.23 -9.29
N GLY A 239 7.88 -16.15 -8.84
CA GLY A 239 6.50 -16.22 -9.28
C GLY A 239 6.34 -17.30 -10.35
N GLY A 240 5.91 -16.92 -11.54
CA GLY A 240 5.92 -17.83 -12.69
C GLY A 240 6.84 -17.31 -13.78
N GLY A 241 7.38 -18.19 -14.62
CA GLY A 241 8.34 -17.78 -15.63
C GLY A 241 9.70 -18.40 -15.39
N ASP A 242 10.68 -18.08 -16.22
CA ASP A 242 12.05 -18.53 -16.03
C ASP A 242 12.84 -17.37 -15.40
N ASP A 243 12.99 -17.38 -14.07
CA ASP A 243 13.43 -16.21 -13.32
C ASP A 243 14.93 -16.17 -13.04
N GLN A 244 15.46 -14.97 -12.80
CA GLN A 244 16.81 -14.73 -12.31
C GLN A 244 16.76 -14.01 -10.96
N LEU A 245 17.12 -14.70 -9.88
CA LEU A 245 17.02 -14.19 -8.51
C LEU A 245 18.41 -13.93 -7.88
N SER A 246 18.54 -12.84 -7.13
CA SER A 246 19.76 -12.55 -6.36
C SER A 246 19.43 -11.82 -5.07
N GLY A 247 19.97 -12.28 -3.94
CA GLY A 247 19.84 -11.59 -2.65
C GLY A 247 20.72 -10.33 -2.53
N SER A 248 21.65 -10.11 -3.47
CA SER A 248 22.54 -8.92 -3.49
C SER A 248 23.49 -8.75 -2.29
N GLY A 249 23.64 -9.76 -1.43
CA GLY A 249 24.57 -9.75 -0.29
C GLY A 249 26.02 -9.40 -0.66
N THR A 250 26.77 -8.83 0.28
CA THR A 250 28.15 -8.37 0.03
C THR A 250 29.20 -9.44 0.35
N GLY A 251 28.78 -10.54 0.99
CA GLY A 251 29.65 -11.66 1.34
C GLY A 251 30.70 -11.33 2.39
N ALA A 252 30.49 -10.24 3.16
CA ALA A 252 31.37 -9.84 4.24
C ALA A 252 31.28 -10.83 5.43
N PRO A 253 32.37 -11.13 6.16
CA PRO A 253 32.29 -11.95 7.37
C PRO A 253 31.38 -11.26 8.42
N GLY A 254 30.25 -11.90 8.73
CA GLY A 254 29.23 -11.34 9.63
C GLY A 254 28.07 -10.66 8.91
N ASP A 255 27.98 -10.81 7.58
CA ASP A 255 26.78 -10.49 6.80
C ASP A 255 25.59 -11.31 7.34
N PRO A 256 24.55 -10.69 7.95
CA PRO A 256 23.38 -11.39 8.45
C PRO A 256 22.40 -11.76 7.32
N ASN A 257 22.67 -11.39 6.07
CA ASN A 257 21.78 -11.48 4.90
C ASN A 257 21.57 -12.92 4.42
N GLY A 258 20.99 -13.76 5.28
CA GLY A 258 20.51 -15.07 4.86
C GLY A 258 19.26 -14.92 4.01
N ASP A 259 19.44 -14.52 2.76
CA ASP A 259 18.37 -14.24 1.83
C ASP A 259 17.58 -15.51 1.51
N THR A 260 16.28 -15.39 1.32
CA THR A 260 15.43 -16.54 0.98
C THR A 260 14.87 -16.34 -0.41
N LEU A 261 15.29 -17.20 -1.35
CA LEU A 261 14.93 -17.10 -2.76
C LEU A 261 14.05 -18.30 -3.16
N TYR A 262 12.86 -18.00 -3.67
CA TYR A 262 11.90 -18.96 -4.20
C TYR A 262 11.75 -18.72 -5.70
N GLY A 263 12.15 -19.66 -6.55
CA GLY A 263 11.97 -19.55 -8.00
C GLY A 263 10.50 -19.56 -8.40
N GLY A 264 9.75 -20.56 -7.91
CA GLY A 264 8.34 -20.72 -8.23
C GLY A 264 8.15 -21.70 -9.39
N THR A 265 7.37 -21.31 -10.40
CA THR A 265 7.12 -22.20 -11.56
C THR A 265 7.94 -21.80 -12.77
N GLY A 266 8.81 -22.68 -13.23
CA GLY A 266 9.52 -22.53 -14.50
C GLY A 266 10.91 -23.12 -14.41
N THR A 267 11.87 -22.49 -15.07
CA THR A 267 13.30 -22.81 -14.90
C THR A 267 14.00 -21.61 -14.29
N ASP A 268 14.22 -21.67 -12.98
CA ASP A 268 14.64 -20.52 -12.21
C ASP A 268 16.11 -20.62 -11.84
N ARG A 269 16.84 -19.51 -11.91
CA ARG A 269 18.26 -19.47 -11.57
C ARG A 269 18.57 -18.39 -10.57
N THR A 270 19.60 -18.66 -9.78
CA THR A 270 20.18 -17.67 -8.87
C THR A 270 21.51 -17.15 -9.41
N SER A 271 21.77 -15.86 -9.22
CA SER A 271 23.01 -15.21 -9.61
C SER A 271 23.81 -14.76 -8.39
N TYR A 272 25.05 -15.21 -8.33
CA TYR A 272 26.07 -14.76 -7.37
C TYR A 272 27.26 -14.10 -8.07
N ASN A 273 27.01 -13.50 -9.25
CA ASN A 273 28.04 -12.78 -9.99
C ASN A 273 28.64 -11.67 -9.12
N GLY A 274 29.97 -11.65 -8.99
CA GLY A 274 30.67 -10.68 -8.14
C GLY A 274 31.24 -11.25 -6.84
N THR A 275 30.90 -12.49 -6.47
CA THR A 275 31.57 -13.16 -5.34
C THR A 275 33.05 -13.41 -5.63
N ALA A 276 33.93 -12.91 -4.78
CA ALA A 276 35.37 -13.17 -4.84
C ALA A 276 35.77 -14.49 -4.14
N LEU A 277 34.82 -15.16 -3.48
CA LEU A 277 35.03 -16.35 -2.68
C LEU A 277 34.33 -17.56 -3.32
N SER A 278 34.85 -18.76 -3.04
CA SER A 278 34.13 -19.99 -3.34
C SER A 278 32.81 -20.02 -2.58
N ILE A 279 31.75 -20.42 -3.27
CA ILE A 279 30.41 -20.54 -2.69
C ILE A 279 29.99 -22.01 -2.68
N THR A 280 29.17 -22.38 -1.70
CA THR A 280 28.43 -23.64 -1.66
C THR A 280 26.96 -23.30 -1.54
N LEU A 281 26.17 -23.79 -2.49
CA LEU A 281 24.72 -23.64 -2.53
C LEU A 281 24.06 -24.98 -2.29
N ALA A 282 22.87 -24.93 -1.71
CA ALA A 282 21.98 -26.08 -1.61
C ALA A 282 20.59 -25.67 -2.07
N LEU A 283 19.96 -26.54 -2.87
CA LEU A 283 18.65 -26.29 -3.48
C LEU A 283 17.50 -26.92 -2.68
N ASP A 284 17.78 -27.37 -1.47
CA ASP A 284 16.82 -28.02 -0.56
C ASP A 284 16.44 -27.11 0.62
N GLY A 285 16.68 -25.81 0.49
CA GLY A 285 16.46 -24.82 1.54
C GLY A 285 17.51 -24.81 2.66
N THR A 286 18.55 -25.66 2.58
CA THR A 286 19.67 -25.54 3.52
C THR A 286 20.50 -24.30 3.22
N ALA A 287 21.00 -23.65 4.28
CA ALA A 287 21.73 -22.40 4.15
C ALA A 287 23.03 -22.60 3.36
N GLY A 288 23.22 -21.76 2.35
CA GLY A 288 24.44 -21.62 1.59
C GLY A 288 25.60 -21.11 2.46
N SER A 289 26.81 -21.20 1.91
CA SER A 289 28.00 -20.71 2.59
C SER A 289 29.03 -20.13 1.62
N GLY A 290 29.80 -19.17 2.14
CA GLY A 290 30.88 -18.51 1.41
C GLY A 290 30.41 -17.40 0.47
N GLY A 291 31.17 -16.30 0.46
CA GLY A 291 30.87 -15.15 -0.38
C GLY A 291 29.45 -14.64 -0.18
N ASN A 292 28.83 -14.20 -1.26
CA ASN A 292 27.47 -13.65 -1.27
C ASN A 292 26.37 -14.70 -1.06
N ALA A 293 26.71 -15.99 -0.93
CA ALA A 293 25.75 -17.05 -0.66
C ALA A 293 25.67 -17.41 0.83
N GLN A 294 26.27 -16.60 1.69
CA GLN A 294 26.45 -16.92 3.08
C GLN A 294 25.13 -16.75 3.83
N GLY A 295 24.46 -17.87 4.11
CA GLY A 295 23.20 -17.88 4.84
C GLY A 295 21.97 -18.00 3.94
N ASP A 296 22.12 -17.75 2.64
CA ASP A 296 21.06 -17.79 1.64
C ASP A 296 20.39 -19.17 1.60
N ARG A 297 19.08 -19.19 1.44
CA ARG A 297 18.28 -20.41 1.31
C ARG A 297 17.55 -20.37 -0.01
N LEU A 298 17.71 -21.45 -0.77
CA LEU A 298 17.17 -21.57 -2.11
C LEU A 298 16.10 -22.65 -2.15
N PHE A 299 14.97 -22.31 -2.73
CA PHE A 299 13.83 -23.20 -2.93
C PHE A 299 13.37 -23.08 -4.38
N GLU A 300 12.92 -24.21 -4.95
CA GLU A 300 12.31 -24.21 -6.29
C GLU A 300 13.24 -23.57 -7.34
N MET A 301 14.51 -23.97 -7.33
CA MET A 301 15.53 -23.48 -8.28
C MET A 301 16.03 -24.62 -9.17
N GLU A 302 16.31 -24.30 -10.43
CA GLU A 302 16.84 -25.21 -11.44
C GLU A 302 18.19 -24.72 -12.01
N TRP A 303 18.88 -25.58 -12.76
CA TRP A 303 20.16 -25.27 -13.43
C TRP A 303 19.96 -25.05 -14.92
#